data_AF-A0A7S3IXF7-F1
#
_entry.id   AF-A0A7S3IXF7-F1
#
_cell.length_a   1.000
_cell.length_b   1.000
_cell.length_c   1.000
_cell.angle_alpha   90.00
_cell.angle_beta   90.00
_cell.angle_gamma   90.00
#
_symmetry.space_group_name_H-M   'P 1'
#
loop_
_entity.id
_entity.type
_entity.pdbx_description
1 polymer ?
#
loop_
_entity_poly.entity_id
_entity_poly.type
_entity_poly.pdbx_seq_one_letter_code
_entity_poly.pdbx_strand_id
1 'polypeptide(L)'
;MGCKKLNNSDDQILTKARIECQGVDDVFRFHLHPELTSHDLPQITKSVLKTRSTLGLNKVYKYLFKRLLQQKVDDLLLRESDSSYENPDSIVPEEKIELYCRGHYLKPTLQLRDVKELFWKEPFDNNQSPDLLILHYKKKLSQ
;
A
#
# COMPACT_ATOMS: atom_id res chain seq x y z
N MET A 1 4.50 -23.32 14.21
CA MET A 1 4.40 -24.55 13.38
C MET A 1 4.98 -24.23 12.02
N GLY A 2 6.18 -24.73 11.73
CA GLY A 2 6.92 -24.42 10.51
C GLY A 2 6.55 -25.36 9.36
N CYS A 3 6.53 -24.84 8.14
CA CYS A 3 6.32 -25.63 6.93
C CYS A 3 7.47 -26.63 6.77
N LYS A 4 7.14 -27.92 6.56
CA LYS A 4 8.13 -28.95 6.25
C LYS A 4 8.75 -28.67 4.88
N LYS A 5 10.07 -28.79 4.78
CA LYS A 5 10.82 -28.70 3.52
C LYS A 5 10.29 -29.76 2.55
N LEU A 6 10.03 -29.35 1.30
CA LEU A 6 9.59 -30.25 0.24
C LEU A 6 10.66 -31.30 -0.06
N ASN A 7 10.19 -32.42 -0.58
CA ASN A 7 11.01 -33.57 -0.90
C ASN A 7 11.81 -33.23 -2.16
N ASN A 8 13.04 -33.73 -2.28
CA ASN A 8 13.93 -33.43 -3.42
C ASN A 8 13.32 -33.80 -4.80
N SER A 9 12.33 -34.70 -4.81
CA SER A 9 11.59 -35.09 -6.01
C SER A 9 10.50 -34.07 -6.39
N ASP A 10 9.84 -33.48 -5.40
CA ASP A 10 8.79 -32.47 -5.61
C ASP A 10 9.42 -31.16 -6.08
N ASP A 11 10.56 -30.77 -5.52
CA ASP A 11 11.34 -29.60 -5.97
C ASP A 11 11.73 -29.70 -7.46
N GLN A 12 12.10 -30.89 -7.93
CA GLN A 12 12.43 -31.12 -9.35
C GLN A 12 11.21 -31.05 -10.26
N ILE A 13 10.04 -31.49 -9.79
CA ILE A 13 8.77 -31.39 -10.55
C ILE A 13 8.35 -29.93 -10.69
N LEU A 14 8.44 -29.15 -9.61
CA LEU A 14 8.09 -27.74 -9.59
C LEU A 14 9.06 -26.92 -10.47
N THR A 15 10.36 -27.24 -10.41
CA THR A 15 11.38 -26.63 -11.29
C THR A 15 11.14 -26.95 -12.77
N LYS A 16 10.81 -28.20 -13.11
CA LYS A 16 10.46 -28.60 -14.49
C LYS A 16 9.20 -27.91 -14.99
N ALA A 17 8.24 -27.64 -14.11
CA ALA A 17 7.01 -26.92 -14.42
C ALA A 17 7.20 -25.39 -14.51
N ARG A 18 8.44 -24.88 -14.37
CA ARG A 18 8.74 -23.43 -14.21
C ARG A 18 7.97 -22.78 -13.07
N ILE A 19 7.60 -23.55 -12.06
CA ILE A 19 7.01 -23.03 -10.83
C ILE A 19 8.17 -22.62 -9.95
N GLU A 20 8.45 -21.31 -9.91
CA GLU A 20 9.47 -20.76 -9.03
C GLU A 20 9.03 -20.89 -7.57
N CYS A 21 9.53 -21.93 -6.91
CA CYS A 21 9.47 -22.04 -5.45
C CYS A 21 10.53 -21.12 -4.82
N GLN A 22 10.42 -19.81 -5.04
CA GLN A 22 11.21 -18.82 -4.31
C GLN A 22 10.71 -18.73 -2.88
N GLY A 23 11.18 -19.66 -2.04
CA GLY A 23 11.14 -19.57 -0.58
C GLY A 23 12.21 -18.62 -0.05
N VAL A 24 12.24 -17.39 -0.57
CA VAL A 24 13.05 -16.30 -0.02
C VAL A 24 12.07 -15.29 0.56
N ASP A 25 12.36 -14.81 1.77
CA ASP A 25 11.58 -13.80 2.47
C ASP A 25 11.22 -12.63 1.54
N ASP A 26 10.02 -12.67 0.94
CA ASP A 26 9.45 -11.63 0.09
C ASP A 26 9.04 -10.45 0.97
N VAL A 27 10.04 -9.80 1.58
CA VAL A 27 9.87 -8.69 2.50
C VAL A 27 9.97 -7.41 1.69
N PHE A 28 8.81 -6.96 1.23
CA PHE A 28 8.62 -5.68 0.58
C PHE A 28 8.57 -4.55 1.60
N ARG A 29 9.36 -3.50 1.37
CA ARG A 29 9.51 -2.36 2.27
C ARG A 29 8.95 -1.09 1.63
N PHE A 30 8.13 -0.36 2.37
CA PHE A 30 7.58 0.91 1.88
C PHE A 30 7.28 1.91 2.98
N HIS A 31 7.19 3.19 2.61
CA HIS A 31 6.69 4.29 3.42
C HIS A 31 5.35 4.80 2.91
N LEU A 32 4.56 5.35 3.84
CA LEU A 32 3.33 6.10 3.57
C LEU A 32 3.54 7.51 4.12
N HIS A 33 3.54 8.51 3.24
CA HIS A 33 3.63 9.91 3.62
C HIS A 33 2.41 10.69 3.13
N PRO A 34 1.95 11.70 3.87
CA PRO A 34 0.98 12.63 3.31
C PRO A 34 1.64 13.35 2.13
N GLU A 35 0.86 13.63 1.08
CA GLU A 35 1.35 14.46 -0.01
C GLU A 35 1.62 15.89 0.51
N LEU A 36 2.66 16.56 0.00
CA LEU A 36 3.12 17.85 0.54
C LEU A 36 2.03 18.94 0.48
N THR A 37 1.08 18.80 -0.45
CA THR A 37 -0.07 19.71 -0.62
C THR A 37 -1.21 19.41 0.34
N SER A 38 -1.21 18.27 1.03
CA SER A 38 -2.22 17.84 2.00
C SER A 38 -1.78 18.14 3.42
N HIS A 39 -1.73 19.42 3.77
CA HIS A 39 -1.35 19.91 5.11
C HIS A 39 -2.31 19.45 6.22
N ASP A 40 -3.50 19.01 5.87
CA ASP A 40 -4.56 18.53 6.74
C ASP A 40 -4.38 17.05 7.13
N LEU A 41 -3.48 16.32 6.48
CA LEU A 41 -3.26 14.91 6.74
C LEU A 41 -2.00 14.66 7.58
N PRO A 42 -2.14 14.00 8.76
CA PRO A 42 -1.00 13.69 9.60
C PRO A 42 -0.19 12.53 9.02
N GLN A 43 1.10 12.47 9.36
CA GLN A 43 1.93 11.31 9.06
C GLN A 43 1.49 10.11 9.91
N ILE A 44 0.98 9.07 9.25
CA ILE A 44 0.45 7.89 9.97
C ILE A 44 1.53 6.86 10.36
N THR A 45 2.68 6.85 9.69
CA THR A 45 3.77 5.90 9.99
C THR A 45 5.08 6.63 10.23
N LYS A 46 5.69 6.36 11.38
CA LYS A 46 7.05 6.83 11.71
C LYS A 46 8.13 5.84 11.26
N SER A 47 7.75 4.60 10.97
CA SER A 47 8.63 3.50 10.61
C SER A 47 8.31 2.92 9.24
N VAL A 48 9.29 2.23 8.65
CA VAL A 48 9.14 1.46 7.41
C VAL A 48 8.11 0.34 7.61
N LEU A 49 7.11 0.29 6.74
CA LEU A 49 6.18 -0.82 6.68
C LEU A 49 6.81 -2.00 5.92
N LYS A 50 6.55 -3.21 6.41
CA LYS A 50 7.06 -4.46 5.82
C LYS A 50 5.90 -5.39 5.53
N THR A 51 5.86 -5.95 4.33
CA THR A 51 4.80 -6.86 3.90
C THR A 51 5.26 -7.75 2.74
N ARG A 52 4.37 -8.56 2.16
CA ARG A 52 4.63 -9.32 0.94
C ARG A 52 4.46 -8.43 -0.28
N SER A 53 5.31 -8.60 -1.31
CA SER A 53 5.23 -7.78 -2.53
C SER A 53 3.92 -8.00 -3.30
N THR A 54 3.27 -9.15 -3.08
CA THR A 54 1.95 -9.49 -3.64
C THR A 54 0.76 -8.84 -2.89
N LEU A 55 1.00 -8.00 -1.87
CA LEU A 55 -0.07 -7.30 -1.18
C LEU A 55 -0.78 -6.33 -2.14
N GLY A 56 -2.09 -6.50 -2.29
CA GLY A 56 -2.92 -5.56 -3.06
C GLY A 56 -3.03 -4.19 -2.41
N LEU A 57 -3.02 -3.13 -3.21
CA LEU A 57 -3.14 -1.76 -2.75
C LEU A 57 -4.45 -1.51 -1.99
N ASN A 58 -5.55 -2.15 -2.35
CA ASN A 58 -6.81 -2.11 -1.60
C ASN A 58 -6.62 -2.38 -0.08
N LYS A 59 -5.70 -3.26 0.29
CA LYS A 59 -5.35 -3.49 1.71
C LYS A 59 -4.55 -2.34 2.31
N VAL A 60 -3.69 -1.71 1.52
CA VAL A 60 -2.96 -0.49 1.92
C VAL A 60 -3.93 0.67 2.13
N TYR A 61 -4.90 0.86 1.23
CA TYR A 61 -6.00 1.82 1.38
C TYR A 61 -6.78 1.60 2.68
N LYS A 62 -7.23 0.36 2.94
CA LYS A 62 -7.92 0.00 4.18
C LYS A 62 -7.08 0.28 5.43
N TYR A 63 -5.79 -0.08 5.39
CA TYR A 63 -4.88 0.19 6.49
C TYR A 63 -4.73 1.68 6.76
N LEU A 64 -4.46 2.47 5.71
CA LEU A 64 -4.29 3.91 5.79
C LEU A 64 -5.54 4.58 6.34
N PHE A 65 -6.71 4.28 5.78
CA PHE A 65 -7.98 4.85 6.21
C PHE A 65 -8.26 4.56 7.69
N LYS A 66 -8.10 3.30 8.13
CA LYS A 66 -8.25 2.93 9.54
C LYS A 66 -7.29 3.69 10.46
N ARG A 67 -6.05 3.93 10.01
CA ARG A 67 -5.06 4.70 10.77
C ARG A 67 -5.42 6.17 10.87
N LEU A 68 -5.94 6.77 9.80
CA LEU A 68 -6.38 8.17 9.80
C LEU A 68 -7.60 8.36 10.71
N LEU A 69 -8.56 7.43 10.71
CA LEU A 69 -9.69 7.46 11.65
C LEU A 69 -9.24 7.39 13.12
N GLN A 70 -8.23 6.56 13.43
CA GLN A 70 -7.66 6.48 14.79
C GLN A 70 -7.00 7.79 15.24
N GLN A 71 -6.53 8.60 14.29
CA GLN A 71 -5.95 9.91 14.57
C GLN A 71 -7.00 11.04 14.61
N LYS A 72 -8.30 10.71 14.56
CA LYS A 72 -9.41 11.67 14.56
C LYS A 72 -9.31 12.70 13.43
N VAL A 73 -8.98 12.23 12.23
CA VAL A 73 -9.16 13.05 11.02
C VAL A 73 -10.65 13.05 10.69
N ASP A 74 -11.39 13.91 11.39
CA ASP A 74 -12.86 13.90 11.46
C ASP A 74 -13.53 14.13 10.09
N ASP A 75 -12.87 14.83 9.17
CA ASP A 75 -13.40 15.11 7.83
C ASP A 75 -13.57 13.85 6.95
N LEU A 76 -12.93 12.73 7.29
CA LEU A 76 -13.01 11.52 6.47
C LEU A 76 -14.36 10.80 6.55
N LEU A 77 -15.15 11.07 7.59
CA LEU A 77 -16.46 10.45 7.84
C LEU A 77 -17.63 11.37 7.44
N LEU A 78 -17.35 12.62 7.04
CA LEU A 78 -18.37 13.58 6.67
C LEU A 78 -18.82 13.34 5.23
N ARG A 79 -20.13 13.38 5.02
CA ARG A 79 -20.76 13.40 3.71
C ARG A 79 -21.07 14.86 3.36
N GLU A 80 -20.86 15.27 2.11
CA GLU A 80 -21.07 16.67 1.70
C GLU A 80 -22.52 17.16 1.84
N SER A 81 -23.50 16.26 1.97
CA SER A 81 -24.91 16.60 1.90
C SER A 81 -25.71 16.47 3.19
N ASP A 82 -25.21 15.84 4.25
CA ASP A 82 -25.93 15.79 5.54
C ASP A 82 -24.96 15.47 6.68
N SER A 83 -25.10 16.17 7.81
CA SER A 83 -24.35 16.03 9.06
C SER A 83 -24.60 14.71 9.79
N SER A 84 -24.51 13.60 9.06
CA SER A 84 -24.69 12.23 9.54
C SER A 84 -23.37 11.49 9.41
N TYR A 85 -22.89 10.93 10.52
CA TYR A 85 -21.70 10.09 10.54
C TYR A 85 -21.97 8.79 9.79
N GLU A 86 -21.18 8.49 8.76
CA GLU A 86 -21.28 7.21 8.05
C GLU A 86 -20.78 6.06 8.94
N ASN A 87 -21.47 4.91 8.88
CA ASN A 87 -20.99 3.71 9.56
C ASN A 87 -19.61 3.33 8.98
N PRO A 88 -18.53 3.28 9.78
CA PRO A 88 -17.17 3.07 9.29
C PRO A 88 -16.98 1.75 8.53
N ASP A 89 -17.84 0.75 8.76
CA ASP A 89 -17.80 -0.54 8.07
C ASP A 89 -18.38 -0.49 6.64
N SER A 90 -19.14 0.56 6.30
CA SER A 90 -19.74 0.74 4.97
C SER A 90 -18.91 1.64 4.05
N ILE A 91 -17.88 2.30 4.57
CA ILE A 91 -17.08 3.26 3.79
C ILE A 91 -16.08 2.51 2.92
N VAL A 92 -16.05 2.86 1.65
CA VAL A 92 -15.05 2.39 0.68
C VAL A 92 -13.84 3.33 0.77
N PRO A 93 -12.69 2.89 1.34
CA PRO A 93 -11.54 3.77 1.53
C PRO A 93 -11.06 4.42 0.22
N GLU A 94 -11.12 3.67 -0.88
CA GLU A 94 -10.72 4.11 -2.20
C GLU A 94 -11.54 5.32 -2.74
N GLU A 95 -12.69 5.61 -2.14
CA GLU A 95 -13.53 6.77 -2.48
C GLU A 95 -13.16 8.04 -1.70
N LYS A 96 -12.51 7.90 -0.54
CA LYS A 96 -12.20 9.03 0.35
C LYS A 96 -10.74 9.47 0.28
N ILE A 97 -9.83 8.55 -0.09
CA ILE A 97 -8.40 8.80 -0.15
C ILE A 97 -7.81 8.30 -1.46
N GLU A 98 -6.71 8.92 -1.88
CA GLU A 98 -5.97 8.56 -3.10
C GLU A 98 -4.51 8.28 -2.75
N LEU A 99 -3.93 7.24 -3.37
CA LEU A 99 -2.53 6.88 -3.23
C LEU A 99 -1.75 7.25 -4.50
N TYR A 100 -0.54 7.74 -4.30
CA TYR A 100 0.36 8.19 -5.35
C TYR A 100 1.74 7.57 -5.21
N CYS A 101 2.37 7.25 -6.34
CA CYS A 101 3.80 6.98 -6.41
C CYS A 101 4.42 7.98 -7.38
N ARG A 102 5.37 8.79 -6.92
CA ARG A 102 6.01 9.86 -7.72
C ARG A 102 5.00 10.75 -8.48
N GLY A 103 3.91 11.14 -7.81
CA GLY A 103 2.85 11.96 -8.40
C GLY A 103 1.88 11.22 -9.33
N HIS A 104 2.09 9.93 -9.61
CA HIS A 104 1.15 9.11 -10.37
C HIS A 104 0.11 8.44 -9.47
N TYR A 105 -1.17 8.63 -9.79
CA TYR A 105 -2.28 7.96 -9.12
C TYR A 105 -2.19 6.44 -9.27
N LEU A 106 -2.39 5.72 -8.18
CA LEU A 106 -2.31 4.26 -8.13
C LEU A 106 -3.71 3.64 -8.08
N LYS A 107 -4.00 2.72 -9.00
CA LYS A 107 -5.25 1.97 -8.99
C LYS A 107 -5.29 0.99 -7.80
N PRO A 108 -6.39 0.93 -7.01
CA PRO A 108 -6.49 0.02 -5.86
C PRO A 108 -6.34 -1.48 -6.17
N THR A 109 -6.52 -1.86 -7.44
CA THR A 109 -6.40 -3.24 -7.93
C THR A 109 -4.94 -3.71 -8.13
N LEU A 110 -3.96 -2.80 -8.10
CA LEU A 110 -2.55 -3.12 -8.27
C LEU A 110 -1.96 -3.81 -7.03
N GLN A 111 -0.91 -4.60 -7.23
CA GLN A 111 -0.08 -5.12 -6.13
C GLN A 111 1.15 -4.23 -5.93
N LEU A 112 1.75 -4.26 -4.74
CA LEU A 112 2.93 -3.46 -4.41
C LEU A 112 4.12 -3.73 -5.35
N ARG A 113 4.32 -4.99 -5.77
CA ARG A 113 5.33 -5.34 -6.77
C ARG A 113 5.10 -4.62 -8.10
N ASP A 114 3.85 -4.60 -8.57
CA ASP A 114 3.48 -3.98 -9.84
C ASP A 114 3.68 -2.46 -9.76
N VAL A 115 3.38 -1.86 -8.60
CA VAL A 115 3.62 -0.43 -8.34
C VAL A 115 5.10 -0.11 -8.43
N LYS A 116 5.95 -0.93 -7.79
CA LYS A 116 7.41 -0.75 -7.83
C LYS A 116 7.91 -0.88 -9.26
N GLU A 117 7.49 -1.92 -9.97
CA GLU A 117 7.90 -2.21 -11.34
C GLU A 117 7.42 -1.16 -12.34
N LEU A 118 6.25 -0.55 -12.17
CA LEU A 118 5.69 0.40 -13.14
C LEU A 118 6.10 1.85 -12.84
N PHE A 119 6.14 2.24 -11.57
CA PHE A 119 6.25 3.66 -11.17
C PHE A 119 7.52 3.99 -10.38
N TRP A 120 8.23 2.99 -9.83
CA TRP A 120 9.43 3.20 -9.01
C TRP A 120 10.72 2.82 -9.76
N LYS A 121 10.91 3.44 -10.93
CA LYS A 121 12.10 3.25 -11.77
C LYS A 121 13.07 4.42 -11.65
N GLU A 122 14.33 4.20 -12.01
CA GLU A 122 15.35 5.24 -12.08
C GLU A 122 14.93 6.45 -12.94
N PRO A 123 15.46 7.66 -12.66
CA PRO A 123 16.51 7.95 -11.68
C PRO A 123 15.99 8.03 -10.24
N PHE A 124 16.81 7.62 -9.29
CA PHE A 124 16.59 7.88 -7.87
C PHE A 124 17.40 9.11 -7.48
N ASP A 125 16.80 10.05 -6.75
CA ASP A 125 17.57 11.10 -6.11
C ASP A 125 18.57 10.46 -5.13
N ASN A 126 19.75 11.06 -4.93
CA ASN A 126 20.88 10.49 -4.15
C ASN A 126 20.53 9.98 -2.73
N ASN A 127 19.34 10.28 -2.20
CA ASN A 127 18.85 9.84 -0.89
C ASN A 127 17.77 8.74 -0.93
N GLN A 128 17.37 8.25 -2.12
CA GLN A 128 16.33 7.22 -2.25
C GLN A 128 16.95 5.86 -2.55
N SER A 129 16.74 4.90 -1.64
CA SER A 129 17.14 3.51 -1.89
C SER A 129 16.14 2.83 -2.84
N PRO A 130 16.59 2.08 -3.86
CA PRO A 130 15.72 1.38 -4.81
C PRO A 130 14.82 0.33 -4.13
N ASP A 131 15.21 -0.13 -2.95
CA ASP A 131 14.50 -1.16 -2.19
C ASP A 131 13.36 -0.63 -1.31
N LEU A 132 13.24 0.69 -1.16
CA LEU A 132 12.24 1.33 -0.31
C LEU A 132 11.27 2.14 -1.15
N LEU A 133 10.08 1.59 -1.39
CA LEU A 133 9.03 2.29 -2.12
C LEU A 133 8.45 3.42 -1.26
N ILE A 134 8.30 4.62 -1.82
CA ILE A 134 7.63 5.73 -1.13
C ILE A 134 6.28 5.98 -1.80
N LEU A 135 5.21 5.82 -1.02
CA LEU A 135 3.85 6.14 -1.43
C LEU A 135 3.39 7.40 -0.71
N HIS A 136 2.73 8.26 -1.46
CA HIS A 136 2.09 9.47 -0.96
C HIS A 136 0.58 9.27 -0.89
N TYR A 137 -0.08 9.93 0.04
CA TYR A 137 -1.53 9.89 0.14
C TYR A 137 -2.14 11.27 0.36
N LYS A 138 -3.34 11.46 -0.20
CA LYS A 138 -4.16 12.65 0.00
C LYS A 138 -5.63 12.30 0.14
N LYS A 139 -6.43 13.24 0.66
CA LYS A 139 -7.89 13.15 0.60
C LYS A 139 -8.33 13.30 -0.85
N LYS A 140 -9.32 12.51 -1.24
CA LYS A 140 -10.02 12.75 -2.49
C LYS A 140 -10.91 13.97 -2.29
N LEU A 141 -10.71 15.00 -3.11
CA LEU A 141 -11.65 16.11 -3.15
C LEU A 141 -12.92 15.57 -3.82
N SER A 142 -14.01 15.54 -3.08
CA SER A 142 -15.33 15.38 -3.69
C SER A 142 -15.54 16.54 -4.67
N GLN A 143 -15.98 16.22 -5.89
CA GLN A 143 -16.40 17.19 -6.91
C GLN A 143 -17.93 17.24 -6.93
#